data_AF-A0A7X1LA55-F1
#
_entry.id   AF-A0A7X1LA55-F1
#
_cell.length_a   1.000
_cell.length_b   1.000
_cell.length_c   1.000
_cell.angle_alpha   90.00
_cell.angle_beta   90.00
_cell.angle_gamma   90.00
#
_symmetry.space_group_name_H-M   'P 1'
#
loop_
_entity.id
_entity.type
_entity.pdbx_description
1 polymer ?
#
loop_
_entity_poly.entity_id
_entity_poly.type
_entity_poly.pdbx_seq_one_letter_code
_entity_poly.pdbx_strand_id
1 'polypeptide(L)'
;MMDKKLFTLRELKELATPYPHLILQHIRQKNMNHAKCLCNEMRDSQVLLHDFFAELCTVLWSWVGENFGEESVDEMFRYIFDQTARRQFFDAACAEAPPHLSVILLAKSWRAHSCFETGEYPGKFSIHEDDEKFTFRLDPCGSGLRLWKKGFYRHPKGGKVSEKKRTWTYNRKGFPYYCIHCPFLNELLPYESPYGSIMWPVDPPKGPDDVCQWHIYKDRNDIPENYYKRLGIEKIPVKTNKYLTPGRMYFRESQLIEMARPVTDRIIECIDAGDLMMAKKLCKEVKDEFLVLHDLYVNMLAASFSFISDRGGEKRLNEVLDFQFDKCVKEQFCSKLDSLTLKEKVKFLARNVFGADTCNGSGYYKAAINITETENEIQFRLDPCGSGGRLIKAGGYVQMSYFQKIREKIENYSINASAHYLPLPEVLLERLFPVFVNHFTQRKPKALGRTGKSYAWSFDRSGVPYFCCQCAMAQAKYLNAGLSIIPPLGRKNACVWKINKKFLGLKNPP
;
A
#
# COMPACT_ATOMS: atom_id res chain seq x y z
N MET A 1 24.09 26.08 -27.98
CA MET A 1 24.68 26.05 -26.62
C MET A 1 24.82 24.59 -26.24
N MET A 2 26.03 24.13 -25.90
CA MET A 2 26.31 22.71 -25.61
C MET A 2 25.52 22.25 -24.38
N ASP A 3 24.51 21.41 -24.58
CA ASP A 3 23.64 20.89 -23.52
C ASP A 3 24.38 19.86 -22.66
N LYS A 4 24.78 20.29 -21.47
CA LYS A 4 25.64 19.57 -20.54
C LYS A 4 24.85 18.46 -19.82
N LYS A 5 25.46 17.28 -19.63
CA LYS A 5 24.94 16.26 -18.70
C LYS A 5 24.74 16.88 -17.31
N LEU A 6 23.58 16.63 -16.70
CA LEU A 6 23.13 17.17 -15.43
C LEU A 6 23.71 16.39 -14.24
N PHE A 7 23.97 15.11 -14.46
CA PHE A 7 24.42 14.17 -13.45
C PHE A 7 25.70 13.45 -13.88
N THR A 8 26.56 13.21 -12.90
CA THR A 8 27.62 12.22 -13.01
C THR A 8 27.03 10.80 -12.94
N LEU A 9 27.76 9.81 -13.45
CA LEU A 9 27.37 8.39 -13.34
C LEU A 9 27.19 7.96 -11.87
N ARG A 10 27.97 8.55 -10.96
CA ARG A 10 27.86 8.30 -9.52
C ARG A 10 26.54 8.82 -8.96
N GLU A 11 26.15 10.05 -9.28
CA GLU A 11 24.87 10.62 -8.83
C GLU A 11 23.68 9.79 -9.34
N LEU A 12 23.70 9.35 -10.61
CA LEU A 12 22.64 8.49 -11.17
C LEU A 12 22.54 7.15 -10.43
N LYS A 13 23.69 6.54 -10.11
CA LYS A 13 23.73 5.29 -9.33
C LYS A 13 23.21 5.50 -7.91
N GLU A 14 23.58 6.59 -7.27
CA GLU A 14 23.09 6.93 -5.92
C GLU A 14 21.57 7.16 -5.92
N LEU A 15 21.03 7.86 -6.93
CA LEU A 15 19.58 8.06 -7.11
C LEU A 15 18.82 6.75 -7.34
N ALA A 16 19.44 5.77 -8.00
CA ALA A 16 18.87 4.44 -8.21
C ALA A 16 19.04 3.50 -6.99
N THR A 17 19.80 3.90 -5.96
CA THR A 17 20.09 3.06 -4.80
C THR A 17 19.05 3.29 -3.69
N PRO A 18 18.44 2.23 -3.13
CA PRO A 18 17.50 2.34 -2.02
C PRO A 18 18.11 3.04 -0.79
N TYR A 19 17.29 3.84 -0.09
CA TYR A 19 17.71 4.57 1.12
C TYR A 19 18.35 3.68 2.19
N PRO A 20 17.78 2.51 2.59
CA PRO A 20 18.40 1.66 3.58
C PRO A 20 19.83 1.22 3.21
N HIS A 21 20.09 1.01 1.91
CA HIS A 21 21.42 0.64 1.43
C HIS A 21 22.39 1.84 1.50
N LEU A 22 21.93 3.04 1.15
CA LEU A 22 22.73 4.26 1.25
C LEU A 22 23.07 4.57 2.72
N ILE A 23 22.10 4.51 3.63
CA ILE A 23 22.31 4.72 5.07
C ILE A 23 23.38 3.75 5.59
N LEU A 24 23.24 2.45 5.28
CA LEU A 24 24.23 1.43 5.67
C LEU A 24 25.63 1.70 5.09
N GLN A 25 25.72 2.16 3.84
CA GLN A 25 26.99 2.53 3.20
C GLN A 25 27.65 3.69 3.95
N HIS A 26 26.90 4.75 4.26
CA HIS A 26 27.43 5.93 4.96
C HIS A 26 27.83 5.62 6.41
N ILE A 27 27.09 4.75 7.12
CA ILE A 27 27.51 4.25 8.44
C ILE A 27 28.84 3.50 8.35
N ARG A 28 29.04 2.63 7.34
CA ARG A 28 30.32 1.91 7.15
C ARG A 28 31.48 2.84 6.81
N GLN A 29 31.20 3.91 6.08
CA GLN A 29 32.18 4.95 5.70
C GLN A 29 32.41 5.99 6.80
N LYS A 30 31.84 5.79 8.00
CA LYS A 30 31.92 6.74 9.13
C LYS A 30 31.36 8.13 8.84
N ASN A 31 30.44 8.24 7.87
CA ASN A 31 29.77 9.49 7.50
C ASN A 31 28.38 9.58 8.16
N MET A 32 28.37 9.82 9.48
CA MET A 32 27.15 9.76 10.29
C MET A 32 26.16 10.88 9.96
N ASN A 33 26.65 12.10 9.69
CA ASN A 33 25.78 13.22 9.34
C ASN A 33 24.99 12.96 8.06
N HIS A 34 25.64 12.38 7.04
CA HIS A 34 24.94 12.02 5.81
C HIS A 34 24.01 10.81 5.99
N ALA A 35 24.39 9.83 6.81
CA ALA A 35 23.50 8.72 7.16
C ALA A 35 22.20 9.22 7.82
N LYS A 36 22.30 10.17 8.76
CA LYS A 36 21.12 10.82 9.40
C LYS A 36 20.29 11.62 8.40
N CYS A 37 20.92 12.36 7.49
CA CYS A 37 20.23 13.07 6.41
C CYS A 37 19.38 12.11 5.56
N LEU A 38 19.96 10.97 5.16
CA LEU A 38 19.27 9.94 4.38
C LEU A 38 18.11 9.28 5.14
N CYS A 39 18.16 9.20 6.48
CA CYS A 39 17.02 8.73 7.28
C CYS A 39 15.83 9.70 7.16
N ASN A 40 16.08 11.01 7.24
CA ASN A 40 15.04 12.03 7.06
C ASN A 40 14.48 11.99 5.62
N GLU A 41 15.36 11.93 4.60
CA GLU A 41 14.90 11.83 3.21
C GLU A 41 14.07 10.58 2.95
N MET A 42 14.45 9.43 3.52
CA MET A 42 13.68 8.19 3.39
C MET A 42 12.28 8.35 3.97
N ARG A 43 12.19 8.99 5.14
CA ARG A 43 10.93 9.28 5.84
C ARG A 43 9.97 10.04 4.93
N ASP A 44 10.46 11.14 4.34
CA ASP A 44 9.66 12.04 3.52
C ASP A 44 9.32 11.44 2.15
N SER A 45 10.19 10.57 1.60
CA SER A 45 10.04 10.03 0.25
C SER A 45 8.79 9.16 0.04
N GLN A 46 8.21 8.62 1.11
CA GLN A 46 7.07 7.72 1.03
C GLN A 46 5.73 8.47 1.05
N VAL A 47 5.71 9.72 1.52
CA VAL A 47 4.48 10.50 1.69
C VAL A 47 3.74 10.66 0.38
N LEU A 48 4.47 11.05 -0.68
CA LEU A 48 3.86 11.31 -1.98
C LEU A 48 3.17 10.07 -2.53
N LEU A 49 3.89 8.95 -2.60
CA LEU A 49 3.36 7.73 -3.20
C LEU A 49 2.22 7.14 -2.36
N HIS A 50 2.36 7.18 -1.04
CA HIS A 50 1.30 6.77 -0.12
C HIS A 50 0.02 7.59 -0.34
N ASP A 51 0.12 8.92 -0.26
CA ASP A 51 -1.03 9.81 -0.37
C ASP A 51 -1.66 9.70 -1.76
N PHE A 52 -0.82 9.56 -2.81
CA PHE A 52 -1.28 9.29 -4.16
C PHE A 52 -2.15 8.03 -4.24
N PHE A 53 -1.71 6.89 -3.71
CA PHE A 53 -2.53 5.67 -3.74
C PHE A 53 -3.83 5.80 -2.94
N ALA A 54 -3.79 6.44 -1.77
CA ALA A 54 -4.99 6.66 -0.96
C ALA A 54 -6.02 7.54 -1.70
N GLU A 55 -5.55 8.60 -2.34
CA GLU A 55 -6.38 9.49 -3.16
C GLU A 55 -6.92 8.76 -4.41
N LEU A 56 -6.09 7.97 -5.10
CA LEU A 56 -6.55 7.17 -6.24
C LEU A 56 -7.67 6.22 -5.84
N CYS A 57 -7.49 5.44 -4.78
CA CYS A 57 -8.54 4.57 -4.25
C CYS A 57 -9.82 5.36 -3.98
N THR A 58 -9.69 6.51 -3.31
CA THR A 58 -10.83 7.37 -3.00
C THR A 58 -11.57 7.83 -4.24
N VAL A 59 -10.84 8.33 -5.25
CA VAL A 59 -11.39 8.83 -6.50
C VAL A 59 -12.09 7.71 -7.29
N LEU A 60 -11.45 6.55 -7.44
CA LEU A 60 -12.03 5.42 -8.17
C LEU A 60 -13.31 4.91 -7.50
N TRP A 61 -13.28 4.72 -6.18
CA TRP A 61 -14.42 4.16 -5.46
C TRP A 61 -15.58 5.16 -5.39
N SER A 62 -15.27 6.45 -5.26
CA SER A 62 -16.27 7.53 -5.35
C SER A 62 -16.92 7.56 -6.74
N TRP A 63 -16.12 7.43 -7.80
CA TRP A 63 -16.61 7.38 -9.17
C TRP A 63 -17.55 6.18 -9.40
N VAL A 64 -17.22 5.01 -8.86
CA VAL A 64 -18.09 3.82 -8.93
C VAL A 64 -19.43 4.09 -8.25
N GLY A 65 -19.41 4.66 -7.04
CA GLY A 65 -20.64 5.01 -6.32
C GLY A 65 -21.53 5.98 -7.10
N GLU A 66 -20.94 6.99 -7.74
CA GLU A 66 -21.65 8.02 -8.50
C GLU A 66 -22.17 7.51 -9.86
N ASN A 67 -21.40 6.66 -10.56
CA ASN A 67 -21.70 6.26 -11.94
C ASN A 67 -22.39 4.90 -12.07
N PHE A 68 -22.16 3.98 -11.13
CA PHE A 68 -22.81 2.66 -11.08
C PHE A 68 -23.77 2.50 -9.90
N GLY A 69 -23.83 3.49 -9.00
CA GLY A 69 -24.68 3.47 -7.81
C GLY A 69 -24.02 2.81 -6.60
N GLU A 70 -24.50 3.15 -5.40
CA GLU A 70 -23.96 2.63 -4.14
C GLU A 70 -24.04 1.09 -3.99
N GLU A 71 -25.01 0.42 -4.63
CA GLU A 71 -25.07 -1.05 -4.59
C GLU A 71 -23.81 -1.68 -5.19
N SER A 72 -23.29 -1.09 -6.27
CA SER A 72 -22.07 -1.56 -6.91
C SER A 72 -20.81 -1.33 -6.08
N VAL A 73 -20.87 -0.51 -5.02
CA VAL A 73 -19.76 -0.35 -4.07
C VAL A 73 -19.58 -1.62 -3.24
N ASP A 74 -20.68 -2.25 -2.80
CA ASP A 74 -20.63 -3.55 -2.10
C ASP A 74 -20.06 -4.64 -3.01
N GLU A 75 -20.60 -4.77 -4.23
CA GLU A 75 -20.10 -5.71 -5.25
C GLU A 75 -18.60 -5.51 -5.52
N MET A 76 -18.17 -4.24 -5.65
CA MET A 76 -16.78 -3.88 -5.92
C MET A 76 -15.86 -4.29 -4.77
N PHE A 77 -16.18 -3.97 -3.52
CA PHE A 77 -15.31 -4.31 -2.39
C PHE A 77 -15.24 -5.82 -2.15
N ARG A 78 -16.36 -6.55 -2.34
CA ARG A 78 -16.37 -8.02 -2.34
C ARG A 78 -15.43 -8.58 -3.41
N TYR A 79 -15.49 -8.05 -4.64
CA TYR A 79 -14.59 -8.43 -5.72
C TYR A 79 -13.12 -8.10 -5.38
N ILE A 80 -12.84 -6.87 -4.94
CA ILE A 80 -11.49 -6.41 -4.58
C ILE A 80 -10.87 -7.34 -3.54
N PHE A 81 -11.59 -7.64 -2.46
CA PHE A 81 -11.04 -8.42 -1.36
C PHE A 81 -11.02 -9.93 -1.61
N ASP A 82 -11.88 -10.46 -2.49
CA ASP A 82 -11.70 -11.81 -3.03
C ASP A 82 -10.39 -11.93 -3.83
N GLN A 83 -10.06 -10.91 -4.64
CA GLN A 83 -8.82 -10.85 -5.40
C GLN A 83 -7.57 -10.59 -4.54
N THR A 84 -7.74 -10.05 -3.33
CA THR A 84 -6.64 -9.55 -2.48
C THR A 84 -6.65 -10.19 -1.09
N ALA A 85 -7.35 -9.58 -0.14
CA ALA A 85 -7.26 -9.89 1.27
C ALA A 85 -7.64 -11.32 1.63
N ARG A 86 -8.52 -11.98 0.87
CA ARG A 86 -8.90 -13.38 1.10
C ARG A 86 -7.68 -14.30 1.15
N ARG A 87 -6.88 -14.29 0.08
CA ARG A 87 -5.70 -15.17 -0.04
C ARG A 87 -4.48 -14.66 0.73
N GLN A 88 -4.41 -13.35 0.97
CA GLN A 88 -3.27 -12.68 1.62
C GLN A 88 -3.38 -12.64 3.15
N PHE A 89 -4.59 -12.53 3.69
CA PHE A 89 -4.86 -12.35 5.12
C PHE A 89 -5.85 -13.38 5.66
N PHE A 90 -7.06 -13.51 5.11
CA PHE A 90 -8.14 -14.28 5.76
C PHE A 90 -7.83 -15.79 5.81
N ASP A 91 -7.41 -16.37 4.68
CA ASP A 91 -7.04 -17.78 4.61
C ASP A 91 -5.84 -18.10 5.53
N ALA A 92 -4.90 -17.15 5.65
CA ALA A 92 -3.69 -17.30 6.46
C ALA A 92 -3.97 -17.12 7.97
N ALA A 93 -4.90 -16.22 8.32
CA ALA A 93 -5.30 -15.96 9.71
C ALA A 93 -6.01 -17.18 10.35
N CYS A 94 -6.54 -18.10 9.54
CA CYS A 94 -7.09 -19.37 10.00
C CYS A 94 -6.04 -20.28 10.67
N ALA A 95 -4.75 -20.03 10.49
CA ALA A 95 -3.71 -20.80 11.16
C ALA A 95 -3.66 -20.53 12.67
N GLU A 96 -4.25 -19.43 13.14
CA GLU A 96 -4.10 -18.92 14.51
C GLU A 96 -2.64 -18.66 14.90
N ALA A 97 -2.43 -17.59 15.65
CA ALA A 97 -1.13 -17.21 16.17
C ALA A 97 -1.32 -16.57 17.55
N PRO A 98 -0.27 -16.54 18.39
CA PRO A 98 -0.27 -15.70 19.58
C PRO A 98 -0.69 -14.26 19.25
N PRO A 99 -1.63 -13.64 20.00
CA PRO A 99 -2.24 -12.37 19.61
C PRO A 99 -1.24 -11.21 19.50
N HIS A 100 -0.16 -11.24 20.29
CA HIS A 100 0.89 -10.23 20.27
C HIS A 100 1.67 -10.19 18.94
N LEU A 101 1.69 -11.28 18.17
CA LEU A 101 2.31 -11.30 16.84
C LEU A 101 1.55 -10.45 15.84
N SER A 102 0.21 -10.46 15.91
CA SER A 102 -0.64 -9.57 15.11
C SER A 102 -0.40 -8.10 15.45
N VAL A 103 -0.15 -7.77 16.73
CA VAL A 103 0.21 -6.42 17.18
C VAL A 103 1.52 -5.96 16.54
N ILE A 104 2.56 -6.79 16.57
CA ILE A 104 3.87 -6.47 15.98
C ILE A 104 3.75 -6.23 14.47
N LEU A 105 2.99 -7.08 13.78
CA LEU A 105 2.72 -6.93 12.34
C LEU A 105 1.96 -5.64 12.03
N LEU A 106 0.86 -5.38 12.75
CA LEU A 106 0.03 -4.21 12.51
C LEU A 106 0.77 -2.92 12.86
N ALA A 107 1.60 -2.90 13.91
CA ALA A 107 2.43 -1.74 14.21
C ALA A 107 3.39 -1.39 13.08
N LYS A 108 4.02 -2.39 12.44
CA LYS A 108 4.84 -2.18 11.22
C LYS A 108 4.01 -1.55 10.09
N SER A 109 2.82 -2.10 9.84
CA SER A 109 1.90 -1.54 8.84
C SER A 109 1.46 -0.12 9.18
N TRP A 110 1.16 0.19 10.45
CA TRP A 110 0.70 1.51 10.88
C TRP A 110 1.79 2.57 10.87
N ARG A 111 3.07 2.22 11.12
CA ARG A 111 4.19 3.14 10.92
C ARG A 111 4.34 3.53 9.46
N ALA A 112 4.30 2.54 8.55
CA ALA A 112 4.31 2.79 7.11
C ALA A 112 3.08 3.60 6.66
N HIS A 113 1.91 3.26 7.20
CA HIS A 113 0.64 3.92 6.86
C HIS A 113 0.61 5.38 7.33
N SER A 114 1.21 5.67 8.47
CA SER A 114 1.35 7.02 9.01
C SER A 114 2.44 7.83 8.30
N CYS A 115 3.09 7.26 7.28
CA CYS A 115 4.28 7.80 6.62
C CYS A 115 5.33 8.23 7.65
N PHE A 116 5.53 7.44 8.71
CA PHE A 116 6.46 7.77 9.79
C PHE A 116 6.23 9.16 10.41
N GLU A 117 4.96 9.54 10.63
CA GLU A 117 4.56 10.83 11.21
C GLU A 117 4.93 12.04 10.34
N THR A 118 4.82 11.92 9.00
CA THR A 118 5.16 13.01 8.06
C THR A 118 4.05 13.40 7.07
N GLY A 119 4.16 14.64 6.58
CA GLY A 119 3.24 15.28 5.63
C GLY A 119 2.27 16.27 6.27
N GLU A 120 1.37 16.85 5.47
CA GLU A 120 0.52 17.99 5.85
C GLU A 120 -0.39 17.74 7.07
N TYR A 121 -0.88 16.50 7.20
CA TYR A 121 -1.63 16.01 8.36
C TYR A 121 -0.97 14.68 8.78
N PRO A 122 0.14 14.74 9.53
CA PRO A 122 0.96 13.58 9.81
C PRO A 122 0.15 12.58 10.62
N GLY A 123 0.01 11.36 10.10
CA GLY A 123 -0.64 10.29 10.85
C GLY A 123 0.19 9.93 12.07
N LYS A 124 -0.46 9.59 13.17
CA LYS A 124 0.19 9.09 14.38
C LYS A 124 -0.64 7.99 15.00
N PHE A 125 -0.01 7.09 15.73
CA PHE A 125 -0.75 6.13 16.53
C PHE A 125 -0.08 5.82 17.86
N SER A 126 -0.89 5.31 18.79
CA SER A 126 -0.45 4.71 20.04
C SER A 126 -1.08 3.32 20.18
N ILE A 127 -0.40 2.44 20.91
CA ILE A 127 -0.89 1.10 21.23
C ILE A 127 -1.10 1.03 22.74
N HIS A 128 -2.29 0.60 23.16
CA HIS A 128 -2.61 0.28 24.55
C HIS A 128 -2.90 -1.22 24.67
N GLU A 129 -2.49 -1.82 25.77
CA GLU A 129 -2.83 -3.20 26.12
C GLU A 129 -3.59 -3.17 27.45
N ASP A 130 -4.72 -3.88 27.50
CA ASP A 130 -5.47 -4.20 28.71
C ASP A 130 -5.61 -5.73 28.83
N ASP A 131 -6.37 -6.23 29.80
CA ASP A 131 -6.54 -7.67 30.04
C ASP A 131 -7.20 -8.40 28.86
N GLU A 132 -8.07 -7.74 28.10
CA GLU A 132 -8.89 -8.33 27.04
C GLU A 132 -8.27 -8.17 25.64
N LYS A 133 -7.62 -7.04 25.38
CA LYS A 133 -7.27 -6.63 24.01
C LYS A 133 -6.09 -5.66 23.92
N PHE A 134 -5.65 -5.47 22.68
CA PHE A 134 -4.82 -4.35 22.26
C PHE A 134 -5.68 -3.33 21.52
N THR A 135 -5.45 -2.04 21.77
CA THR A 135 -6.11 -0.94 21.08
C THR A 135 -5.10 -0.05 20.37
N PHE A 136 -5.19 0.03 19.05
CA PHE A 136 -4.48 1.01 18.23
C PHE A 136 -5.33 2.26 18.12
N ARG A 137 -4.91 3.37 18.73
CA ARG A 137 -5.56 4.68 18.58
C ARG A 137 -4.84 5.46 17.49
N LEU A 138 -5.53 5.76 16.39
CA LEU A 138 -4.98 6.40 15.19
C LEU A 138 -5.47 7.85 15.07
N ASP A 139 -4.55 8.83 15.03
CA ASP A 139 -4.86 10.25 15.15
C ASP A 139 -3.92 11.16 14.33
N PRO A 140 -4.34 11.55 13.11
CA PRO A 140 -5.33 10.84 12.31
C PRO A 140 -4.79 9.47 11.86
N CYS A 141 -5.67 8.54 11.45
CA CYS A 141 -5.21 7.42 10.65
C CYS A 141 -4.60 7.95 9.34
N GLY A 142 -3.45 7.40 8.93
CA GLY A 142 -2.62 7.97 7.88
C GLY A 142 -3.25 8.06 6.48
N SER A 143 -4.45 7.49 6.27
CA SER A 143 -5.24 7.59 5.04
C SER A 143 -6.62 8.23 5.24
N GLY A 144 -7.65 7.46 5.62
CA GLY A 144 -9.05 7.90 5.51
C GLY A 144 -9.35 9.16 6.31
N LEU A 145 -8.92 9.20 7.57
CA LEU A 145 -9.08 10.38 8.42
C LEU A 145 -8.17 11.52 7.98
N ARG A 146 -6.96 11.22 7.50
CA ARG A 146 -6.05 12.20 6.87
C ARG A 146 -6.69 12.87 5.64
N LEU A 147 -7.30 12.09 4.75
CA LEU A 147 -8.05 12.58 3.58
C LEU A 147 -9.25 13.43 4.00
N TRP A 148 -9.92 13.04 5.09
CA TRP A 148 -11.04 13.81 5.63
C TRP A 148 -10.57 15.17 6.15
N LYS A 149 -9.48 15.22 6.92
CA LYS A 149 -8.86 16.45 7.41
C LYS A 149 -8.37 17.34 6.26
N LYS A 150 -7.82 16.77 5.19
CA LYS A 150 -7.48 17.47 3.94
C LYS A 150 -8.70 18.03 3.18
N GLY A 151 -9.92 17.73 3.62
CA GLY A 151 -11.15 18.19 2.95
C GLY A 151 -11.39 17.47 1.61
N PHE A 152 -10.81 16.29 1.38
CA PHE A 152 -10.87 15.60 0.09
C PHE A 152 -12.29 15.17 -0.35
N TYR A 153 -13.23 15.16 0.58
CA TYR A 153 -14.65 14.86 0.35
C TYR A 153 -15.51 16.11 0.11
N ARG A 154 -14.91 17.29 0.03
CA ARG A 154 -15.57 18.56 -0.30
C ARG A 154 -15.36 18.89 -1.78
N HIS A 155 -16.37 19.44 -2.43
CA HIS A 155 -16.23 19.97 -3.79
C HIS A 155 -15.13 21.04 -3.84
N PRO A 156 -14.26 21.11 -4.88
CA PRO A 156 -14.30 20.39 -6.17
C PRO A 156 -13.45 19.09 -6.24
N LYS A 157 -12.99 18.57 -5.10
CA LYS A 157 -12.15 17.36 -5.03
C LYS A 157 -12.94 16.12 -5.48
N GLY A 158 -12.21 15.03 -5.77
CA GLY A 158 -12.77 13.80 -6.35
C GLY A 158 -13.37 12.82 -5.34
N GLY A 159 -13.27 13.07 -4.03
CA GLY A 159 -13.82 12.17 -3.01
C GLY A 159 -15.29 12.41 -2.73
N LYS A 160 -16.03 11.33 -2.44
CA LYS A 160 -17.44 11.34 -2.03
C LYS A 160 -17.64 10.65 -0.68
N VAL A 161 -18.82 10.86 -0.11
CA VAL A 161 -19.31 10.19 1.10
C VAL A 161 -20.59 9.44 0.78
N SER A 162 -20.91 8.38 1.53
CA SER A 162 -22.14 7.61 1.33
C SER A 162 -23.40 8.48 1.48
N GLU A 163 -24.36 8.25 0.61
CA GLU A 163 -25.67 8.89 0.60
C GLU A 163 -26.65 8.18 1.53
N LYS A 164 -26.51 6.86 1.69
CA LYS A 164 -27.40 6.03 2.52
C LYS A 164 -26.67 5.37 3.68
N LYS A 165 -27.44 5.00 4.70
CA LYS A 165 -27.00 4.09 5.76
C LYS A 165 -26.96 2.68 5.19
N ARG A 166 -25.85 2.00 5.41
CA ARG A 166 -25.56 0.64 4.94
C ARG A 166 -24.76 -0.10 6.01
N THR A 167 -24.80 -1.41 6.00
CA THR A 167 -23.94 -2.26 6.84
C THR A 167 -22.46 -1.87 6.71
N TRP A 168 -21.96 -1.74 5.48
CA TRP A 168 -20.59 -1.33 5.16
C TRP A 168 -20.28 0.17 5.36
N THR A 169 -21.21 0.93 5.93
CA THR A 169 -20.97 2.31 6.41
C THR A 169 -21.05 2.41 7.93
N TYR A 170 -21.03 1.28 8.63
CA TYR A 170 -21.35 1.21 10.06
C TYR A 170 -22.73 1.83 10.38
N ASN A 171 -23.70 1.63 9.48
CA ASN A 171 -25.06 2.21 9.51
C ASN A 171 -25.11 3.74 9.60
N ARG A 172 -24.14 4.43 8.98
CA ARG A 172 -24.06 5.89 8.97
C ARG A 172 -24.19 6.44 7.55
N LYS A 173 -24.96 7.52 7.42
CA LYS A 173 -24.94 8.36 6.22
C LYS A 173 -23.69 9.25 6.29
N GLY A 174 -23.15 9.64 5.13
CA GLY A 174 -22.00 10.54 5.04
C GLY A 174 -20.69 9.86 5.42
N PHE A 175 -20.59 8.54 5.27
CA PHE A 175 -19.36 7.80 5.56
C PHE A 175 -18.38 7.92 4.38
N PRO A 176 -17.11 8.29 4.59
CA PRO A 176 -16.20 8.54 3.48
C PRO A 176 -15.90 7.28 2.66
N TYR A 177 -15.89 7.41 1.34
CA TYR A 177 -15.74 6.25 0.44
C TYR A 177 -14.43 5.50 0.64
N TYR A 178 -13.36 6.21 0.98
CA TYR A 178 -12.11 5.56 1.34
C TYR A 178 -12.27 4.64 2.55
N CYS A 179 -12.96 5.10 3.59
CA CYS A 179 -13.10 4.37 4.85
C CYS A 179 -13.98 3.11 4.72
N ILE A 180 -14.77 2.98 3.64
CA ILE A 180 -15.63 1.81 3.39
C ILE A 180 -14.82 0.50 3.32
N HIS A 181 -13.54 0.56 2.93
CA HIS A 181 -12.72 -0.65 2.90
C HIS A 181 -12.55 -1.30 4.29
N CYS A 182 -12.63 -0.52 5.38
CA CYS A 182 -12.44 -1.01 6.76
C CYS A 182 -13.46 -2.07 7.19
N PRO A 183 -14.80 -1.84 7.11
CA PRO A 183 -15.77 -2.85 7.50
C PRO A 183 -15.68 -4.12 6.66
N PHE A 184 -15.35 -4.02 5.37
CA PHE A 184 -15.13 -5.20 4.53
C PHE A 184 -13.88 -5.97 4.94
N LEU A 185 -12.74 -5.28 5.08
CA LEU A 185 -11.45 -5.90 5.36
C LEU A 185 -11.40 -6.55 6.74
N ASN A 186 -12.01 -5.90 7.74
CA ASN A 186 -11.77 -6.26 9.14
C ASN A 186 -12.92 -7.02 9.79
N GLU A 187 -14.14 -6.93 9.26
CA GLU A 187 -15.33 -7.39 9.96
C GLU A 187 -16.21 -8.28 9.09
N LEU A 188 -16.75 -7.76 7.97
CA LEU A 188 -17.68 -8.50 7.11
C LEU A 188 -17.04 -9.69 6.42
N LEU A 189 -15.96 -9.47 5.67
CA LEU A 189 -15.38 -10.55 4.85
C LEU A 189 -14.58 -11.57 5.67
N PRO A 190 -13.86 -11.21 6.75
CA PRO A 190 -13.32 -12.20 7.67
C PRO A 190 -14.41 -13.10 8.27
N TYR A 191 -15.55 -12.51 8.68
CA TYR A 191 -16.68 -13.27 9.22
C TYR A 191 -17.28 -14.23 8.19
N GLU A 192 -17.46 -13.78 6.95
CA GLU A 192 -17.98 -14.62 5.84
C GLU A 192 -16.98 -15.64 5.31
N SER A 193 -15.70 -15.51 5.65
CA SER A 193 -14.63 -16.43 5.25
C SER A 193 -14.49 -17.62 6.22
N PRO A 194 -13.66 -18.63 5.91
CA PRO A 194 -13.34 -19.70 6.87
C PRO A 194 -12.77 -19.21 8.21
N TYR A 195 -12.34 -17.95 8.32
CA TYR A 195 -11.94 -17.35 9.60
C TYR A 195 -13.11 -17.24 10.59
N GLY A 196 -14.35 -17.04 10.10
CA GLY A 196 -15.59 -17.24 10.85
C GLY A 196 -15.88 -16.26 11.99
N SER A 197 -15.14 -15.15 12.08
CA SER A 197 -15.36 -14.11 13.09
C SER A 197 -14.90 -12.73 12.60
N ILE A 198 -15.24 -11.68 13.32
CA ILE A 198 -14.65 -10.36 13.12
C ILE A 198 -13.16 -10.45 13.47
N MET A 199 -12.29 -9.92 12.60
CA MET A 199 -10.84 -10.01 12.78
C MET A 199 -10.32 -8.87 13.66
N TRP A 200 -10.56 -7.62 13.26
CA TRP A 200 -10.09 -6.43 13.97
C TRP A 200 -11.22 -5.40 14.07
N PRO A 201 -12.08 -5.48 15.09
CA PRO A 201 -13.18 -4.53 15.24
C PRO A 201 -12.67 -3.08 15.21
N VAL A 202 -13.33 -2.25 14.40
CA VAL A 202 -12.95 -0.84 14.24
C VAL A 202 -13.98 0.07 14.88
N ASP A 203 -13.53 1.06 15.64
CA ASP A 203 -14.34 2.22 16.00
C ASP A 203 -14.04 3.35 15.01
N PRO A 204 -14.91 3.57 14.01
CA PRO A 204 -14.65 4.54 12.95
C PRO A 204 -14.82 5.97 13.47
N PRO A 205 -14.02 6.94 13.00
CA PRO A 205 -14.14 8.33 13.42
C PRO A 205 -15.52 8.88 13.06
N LYS A 206 -16.13 9.66 13.97
CA LYS A 206 -17.42 10.33 13.72
C LYS A 206 -17.29 11.49 12.74
N GLY A 207 -16.12 12.12 12.70
CA GLY A 207 -15.80 13.24 11.81
C GLY A 207 -14.29 13.49 11.73
N PRO A 208 -13.86 14.57 11.07
CA PRO A 208 -12.44 14.86 10.82
C PRO A 208 -11.63 15.16 12.09
N ASP A 209 -12.28 15.52 13.20
CA ASP A 209 -11.62 15.85 14.48
C ASP A 209 -11.62 14.71 15.50
N ASP A 210 -12.23 13.57 15.13
CA ASP A 210 -12.26 12.36 15.94
C ASP A 210 -11.08 11.45 15.60
N VAL A 211 -10.97 10.30 16.26
CA VAL A 211 -9.94 9.29 16.02
C VAL A 211 -10.52 7.99 15.48
N CYS A 212 -9.67 7.20 14.84
CA CYS A 212 -10.01 5.83 14.46
C CYS A 212 -9.36 4.86 15.46
N GLN A 213 -10.10 3.87 15.96
CA GLN A 213 -9.52 2.84 16.83
C GLN A 213 -9.67 1.46 16.22
N TRP A 214 -8.62 0.65 16.30
CA TRP A 214 -8.63 -0.76 15.91
C TRP A 214 -8.35 -1.60 17.13
N HIS A 215 -9.14 -2.65 17.31
CA HIS A 215 -9.00 -3.56 18.44
C HIS A 215 -8.52 -4.93 17.98
N ILE A 216 -7.58 -5.50 18.74
CA ILE A 216 -7.14 -6.89 18.59
C ILE A 216 -7.47 -7.56 19.92
N TYR A 217 -8.60 -8.26 19.96
CA TYR A 217 -8.97 -9.04 21.14
C TYR A 217 -8.07 -10.26 21.26
N LYS A 218 -7.63 -10.57 22.48
CA LYS A 218 -6.77 -11.73 22.78
C LYS A 218 -7.56 -13.02 22.56
N ASP A 219 -8.84 -13.06 22.95
CA ASP A 219 -9.82 -14.05 22.52
C ASP A 219 -10.89 -13.41 21.60
N ARG A 220 -11.19 -14.07 20.48
CA ARG A 220 -12.26 -13.63 19.56
C ARG A 220 -13.64 -13.74 20.20
N ASN A 221 -13.82 -14.62 21.17
CA ASN A 221 -15.06 -14.73 21.92
C ASN A 221 -15.31 -13.51 22.83
N ASP A 222 -14.30 -12.68 23.10
CA ASP A 222 -14.44 -11.47 23.91
C ASP A 222 -14.90 -10.26 23.08
N ILE A 223 -14.95 -10.36 21.75
CA ILE A 223 -15.44 -9.28 20.89
C ILE A 223 -16.91 -8.97 21.27
N PRO A 224 -17.23 -7.73 21.69
CA PRO A 224 -18.57 -7.40 22.17
C PRO A 224 -19.66 -7.57 21.10
N GLU A 225 -20.86 -7.95 21.54
CA GLU A 225 -22.02 -8.24 20.69
C GLU A 225 -22.44 -7.04 19.80
N ASN A 226 -22.17 -5.81 20.24
CA ASN A 226 -22.51 -4.60 19.47
C ASN A 226 -21.78 -4.51 18.12
N TYR A 227 -20.57 -5.09 17.99
CA TYR A 227 -19.83 -5.16 16.73
C TYR A 227 -20.49 -6.07 15.71
N TYR A 228 -21.17 -7.13 16.16
CA TYR A 228 -21.95 -8.03 15.29
C TYR A 228 -23.32 -7.42 14.97
N LYS A 229 -24.03 -6.92 16.00
CA LYS A 229 -25.35 -6.29 15.84
C LYS A 229 -25.34 -5.12 14.86
N ARG A 230 -24.30 -4.26 14.88
CA ARG A 230 -24.19 -3.15 13.91
C ARG A 230 -24.02 -3.63 12.47
N LEU A 231 -23.56 -4.85 12.26
CA LEU A 231 -23.42 -5.42 10.93
C LEU A 231 -24.66 -6.25 10.51
N GLY A 232 -25.65 -6.39 11.40
CA GLY A 232 -26.81 -7.24 11.15
C GLY A 232 -26.47 -8.73 11.09
N ILE A 233 -25.36 -9.15 11.73
CA ILE A 233 -24.92 -10.55 11.81
C ILE A 233 -24.99 -11.02 13.27
N GLU A 234 -25.08 -12.34 13.45
CA GLU A 234 -25.08 -12.98 14.77
C GLU A 234 -23.65 -13.28 15.21
N LYS A 235 -23.37 -13.16 16.51
CA LYS A 235 -22.10 -13.63 17.08
C LYS A 235 -22.12 -15.15 17.24
N ILE A 236 -21.28 -15.83 16.47
CA ILE A 236 -21.10 -17.27 16.56
C ILE A 236 -19.89 -17.55 17.45
N PRO A 237 -20.03 -18.34 18.54
CA PRO A 237 -18.89 -18.76 19.35
C PRO A 237 -17.86 -19.50 18.50
N VAL A 238 -16.59 -19.13 18.66
CA VAL A 238 -15.46 -19.76 17.96
C VAL A 238 -14.58 -20.52 18.94
N LYS A 239 -13.75 -21.40 18.41
CA LYS A 239 -12.74 -22.08 19.23
C LYS A 239 -11.76 -21.05 19.81
N THR A 240 -11.54 -21.12 21.12
CA THR A 240 -10.52 -20.33 21.82
C THR A 240 -9.13 -20.64 21.26
N ASN A 241 -8.37 -19.58 21.02
CA ASN A 241 -6.99 -19.67 20.53
C ASN A 241 -6.11 -20.43 21.53
N LYS A 242 -5.36 -21.41 21.05
CA LYS A 242 -4.49 -22.26 21.90
C LYS A 242 -3.34 -21.50 22.57
N TYR A 243 -2.95 -20.36 22.01
CA TYR A 243 -1.91 -19.50 22.55
C TYR A 243 -2.47 -18.43 23.50
N LEU A 244 -3.77 -18.45 23.77
CA LEU A 244 -4.38 -17.55 24.74
C LEU A 244 -3.89 -17.92 26.15
N THR A 245 -3.41 -16.91 26.86
CA THR A 245 -3.20 -16.99 28.31
C THR A 245 -4.06 -15.89 28.94
N PRO A 246 -5.19 -16.23 29.60
CA PRO A 246 -6.09 -15.23 30.18
C PRO A 246 -5.34 -14.28 31.13
N GLY A 247 -5.60 -12.97 31.03
CA GLY A 247 -4.97 -11.93 31.86
C GLY A 247 -3.47 -11.71 31.61
N ARG A 248 -2.85 -12.40 30.63
CA ARG A 248 -1.43 -12.16 30.31
C ARG A 248 -1.26 -10.80 29.65
N MET A 249 -0.36 -10.00 30.22
CA MET A 249 0.20 -8.82 29.58
C MET A 249 1.43 -9.22 28.76
N TYR A 250 1.41 -8.95 27.45
CA TYR A 250 2.45 -9.35 26.51
C TYR A 250 3.55 -8.30 26.37
N PHE A 251 3.22 -7.03 26.58
CA PHE A 251 4.18 -5.94 26.45
C PHE A 251 4.18 -5.03 27.68
N ARG A 252 5.36 -4.51 28.02
CA ARG A 252 5.46 -3.32 28.86
C ARG A 252 5.04 -2.09 28.07
N GLU A 253 4.56 -1.07 28.76
CA GLU A 253 4.17 0.21 28.14
C GLU A 253 5.29 0.81 27.29
N SER A 254 6.55 0.77 27.77
CA SER A 254 7.71 1.24 27.00
C SER A 254 7.94 0.49 25.69
N GLN A 255 7.59 -0.80 25.62
CA GLN A 255 7.69 -1.58 24.39
C GLN A 255 6.60 -1.17 23.39
N LEU A 256 5.39 -0.88 23.86
CA LEU A 256 4.29 -0.39 23.02
C LEU A 256 4.60 1.00 22.45
N ILE A 257 5.13 1.91 23.28
CA ILE A 257 5.59 3.23 22.84
C ILE A 257 6.68 3.07 21.77
N GLU A 258 7.73 2.31 22.04
CA GLU A 258 8.84 2.11 21.11
C GLU A 258 8.39 1.43 19.79
N MET A 259 7.38 0.56 19.85
CA MET A 259 6.80 -0.08 18.67
C MET A 259 6.01 0.90 17.79
N ALA A 260 5.43 1.96 18.36
CA ALA A 260 4.72 2.96 17.58
C ALA A 260 5.67 3.95 16.87
N ARG A 261 6.90 4.11 17.38
CA ARG A 261 7.84 5.14 16.91
C ARG A 261 8.40 4.86 15.50
N PRO A 262 8.58 5.90 14.66
CA PRO A 262 9.27 5.79 13.39
C PRO A 262 10.64 5.10 13.48
N VAL A 263 10.87 4.09 12.64
CA VAL A 263 12.16 3.38 12.62
C VAL A 263 13.31 4.28 12.16
N THR A 264 13.03 5.29 11.32
CA THR A 264 14.01 6.30 10.90
C THR A 264 14.59 7.08 12.07
N ASP A 265 13.74 7.46 13.02
CA ASP A 265 14.14 8.26 14.18
C ASP A 265 14.96 7.40 15.14
N ARG A 266 14.54 6.14 15.31
CA ARG A 266 15.27 5.14 16.10
C ARG A 266 16.67 4.86 15.51
N ILE A 267 16.81 4.85 14.18
CA ILE A 267 18.12 4.73 13.51
C ILE A 267 19.00 5.95 13.84
N ILE A 268 18.44 7.16 13.75
CA ILE A 268 19.15 8.41 14.05
C ILE A 268 19.65 8.41 15.51
N GLU A 269 18.79 8.04 16.46
CA GLU A 269 19.13 7.96 17.88
C GLU A 269 20.24 6.94 18.16
N CYS A 270 20.18 5.77 17.52
CA CYS A 270 21.25 4.78 17.61
C CYS A 270 22.59 5.33 17.07
N ILE A 271 22.56 6.12 15.99
CA ILE A 271 23.75 6.77 15.44
C ILE A 271 24.31 7.80 16.43
N ASP A 272 23.46 8.64 17.02
CA ASP A 272 23.86 9.67 17.97
C ASP A 272 24.39 9.07 19.29
N ALA A 273 23.84 7.94 19.73
CA ALA A 273 24.33 7.18 20.88
C ALA A 273 25.57 6.33 20.59
N GLY A 274 26.01 6.24 19.33
CA GLY A 274 27.15 5.41 18.93
C GLY A 274 26.84 3.91 18.81
N ASP A 275 25.59 3.48 18.97
CA ASP A 275 25.15 2.10 18.74
C ASP A 275 24.96 1.80 17.24
N LEU A 276 26.09 1.74 16.54
CA LEU A 276 26.10 1.46 15.10
C LEU A 276 25.68 0.03 14.77
N MET A 277 25.67 -0.89 15.74
CA MET A 277 25.20 -2.26 15.51
C MET A 277 23.69 -2.27 15.41
N MET A 278 23.00 -1.64 16.36
CA MET A 278 21.55 -1.51 16.35
C MET A 278 21.08 -0.66 15.15
N ALA A 279 21.74 0.46 14.86
CA ALA A 279 21.42 1.27 13.68
C ALA A 279 21.42 0.44 12.38
N LYS A 280 22.44 -0.42 12.20
CA LYS A 280 22.53 -1.32 11.04
C LYS A 280 21.44 -2.40 11.03
N LYS A 281 21.00 -2.88 12.20
CA LYS A 281 19.90 -3.84 12.33
C LYS A 281 18.57 -3.19 11.91
N LEU A 282 18.26 -2.02 12.46
CA LEU A 282 17.05 -1.26 12.13
C LEU A 282 17.00 -0.88 10.64
N CYS A 283 18.13 -0.53 10.02
CA CYS A 283 18.19 -0.31 8.56
C CYS A 283 17.78 -1.55 7.74
N LYS A 284 18.03 -2.77 8.24
CA LYS A 284 17.57 -3.99 7.56
C LYS A 284 16.07 -4.22 7.76
N GLU A 285 15.55 -3.87 8.94
CA GLU A 285 14.14 -4.06 9.30
C GLU A 285 13.21 -3.07 8.59
N VAL A 286 13.60 -1.80 8.46
CA VAL A 286 12.79 -0.77 7.79
C VAL A 286 12.64 -1.01 6.28
N LYS A 287 13.51 -1.85 5.70
CA LYS A 287 13.61 -2.06 4.25
C LYS A 287 12.30 -2.55 3.63
N ASP A 288 11.59 -3.45 4.29
CA ASP A 288 10.36 -4.08 3.79
C ASP A 288 9.10 -3.54 4.48
N GLU A 289 9.22 -2.52 5.32
CA GLU A 289 8.12 -1.93 6.10
C GLU A 289 6.99 -1.37 5.23
N PHE A 290 7.35 -0.70 4.13
CA PHE A 290 6.36 -0.16 3.20
C PHE A 290 5.73 -1.21 2.27
N LEU A 291 6.31 -2.41 2.16
CA LEU A 291 5.99 -3.37 1.10
C LEU A 291 4.54 -3.88 1.17
N VAL A 292 4.07 -4.28 2.34
CA VAL A 292 2.74 -4.87 2.51
C VAL A 292 1.65 -3.84 2.18
N LEU A 293 1.80 -2.63 2.71
CA LEU A 293 0.88 -1.52 2.46
C LEU A 293 0.85 -1.14 0.97
N HIS A 294 2.03 -0.94 0.38
CA HIS A 294 2.17 -0.65 -1.05
C HIS A 294 1.47 -1.71 -1.92
N ASP A 295 1.79 -2.98 -1.67
CA ASP A 295 1.24 -4.09 -2.43
C ASP A 295 -0.28 -4.19 -2.27
N LEU A 296 -0.83 -3.92 -1.09
CA LEU A 296 -2.27 -3.87 -0.87
C LEU A 296 -2.92 -2.77 -1.72
N TYR A 297 -2.40 -1.54 -1.71
CA TYR A 297 -2.89 -0.46 -2.58
C TYR A 297 -2.87 -0.83 -4.06
N VAL A 298 -1.72 -1.29 -4.56
CA VAL A 298 -1.56 -1.66 -5.97
C VAL A 298 -2.55 -2.75 -6.37
N ASN A 299 -2.73 -3.76 -5.52
CA ASN A 299 -3.65 -4.84 -5.78
C ASN A 299 -5.12 -4.36 -5.79
N MET A 300 -5.52 -3.52 -4.82
CA MET A 300 -6.88 -2.96 -4.75
C MET A 300 -7.18 -2.07 -5.96
N LEU A 301 -6.23 -1.23 -6.37
CA LEU A 301 -6.35 -0.39 -7.56
C LEU A 301 -6.50 -1.25 -8.83
N ALA A 302 -5.65 -2.26 -9.00
CA ALA A 302 -5.71 -3.16 -10.16
C ALA A 302 -7.04 -3.94 -10.25
N ALA A 303 -7.54 -4.40 -9.11
CA ALA A 303 -8.84 -5.05 -9.02
C ALA A 303 -9.99 -4.05 -9.29
N SER A 304 -9.90 -2.81 -8.79
CA SER A 304 -10.90 -1.76 -9.06
C SER A 304 -11.04 -1.48 -10.56
N PHE A 305 -9.92 -1.36 -11.29
CA PHE A 305 -9.97 -1.17 -12.75
C PHE A 305 -10.57 -2.36 -13.50
N SER A 306 -10.27 -3.58 -13.04
CA SER A 306 -10.84 -4.79 -13.63
C SER A 306 -12.35 -4.84 -13.41
N PHE A 307 -12.82 -4.57 -12.19
CA PHE A 307 -14.25 -4.47 -11.87
C PHE A 307 -14.96 -3.42 -12.74
N ILE A 308 -14.39 -2.22 -12.88
CA ILE A 308 -15.00 -1.14 -13.68
C ILE A 308 -15.13 -1.55 -15.14
N SER A 309 -14.11 -2.19 -15.71
CA SER A 309 -14.15 -2.67 -17.09
C SER A 309 -15.10 -3.86 -17.26
N ASP A 310 -15.14 -4.80 -16.32
CA ASP A 310 -16.03 -5.95 -16.38
C ASP A 310 -17.52 -5.52 -16.31
N ARG A 311 -17.82 -4.48 -15.52
CA ARG A 311 -19.19 -3.98 -15.34
C ARG A 311 -19.61 -2.97 -16.42
N GLY A 312 -18.71 -2.08 -16.83
CA GLY A 312 -19.02 -0.95 -17.72
C GLY A 312 -18.35 -1.00 -19.09
N GLY A 313 -17.49 -1.98 -19.35
CA GLY A 313 -16.64 -2.04 -20.53
C GLY A 313 -15.48 -1.04 -20.50
N GLU A 314 -14.60 -1.16 -21.49
CA GLU A 314 -13.40 -0.32 -21.62
C GLU A 314 -13.70 1.18 -21.81
N LYS A 315 -14.90 1.52 -22.29
CA LYS A 315 -15.36 2.91 -22.36
C LYS A 315 -15.44 3.53 -20.96
N ARG A 316 -16.02 2.83 -19.99
CA ARG A 316 -16.10 3.29 -18.60
C ARG A 316 -14.74 3.28 -17.93
N LEU A 317 -13.87 2.32 -18.28
CA LEU A 317 -12.47 2.34 -17.84
C LEU A 317 -11.73 3.60 -18.33
N ASN A 318 -11.94 4.01 -19.59
CA ASN A 318 -11.36 5.25 -20.10
C ASN A 318 -11.87 6.48 -19.32
N GLU A 319 -13.20 6.59 -19.14
CA GLU A 319 -13.83 7.70 -18.41
C GLU A 319 -13.26 7.83 -16.98
N VAL A 320 -13.11 6.72 -16.26
CA VAL A 320 -12.55 6.76 -14.90
C VAL A 320 -11.05 7.07 -14.91
N LEU A 321 -10.27 6.59 -15.89
CA LEU A 321 -8.84 6.92 -16.00
C LEU A 321 -8.63 8.41 -16.29
N ASP A 322 -9.50 9.02 -17.11
CA ASP A 322 -9.47 10.45 -17.41
C ASP A 322 -9.84 11.27 -16.17
N PHE A 323 -10.94 10.90 -15.49
CA PHE A 323 -11.35 11.51 -14.23
C PHE A 323 -10.27 11.40 -13.14
N GLN A 324 -9.65 10.22 -13.02
CA GLN A 324 -8.55 9.96 -12.09
C GLN A 324 -7.32 10.83 -12.41
N PHE A 325 -7.01 11.00 -13.68
CA PHE A 325 -5.92 11.85 -14.12
C PHE A 325 -6.14 13.30 -13.67
N ASP A 326 -7.32 13.84 -13.95
CA ASP A 326 -7.66 15.23 -13.63
C ASP A 326 -7.77 15.50 -12.13
N LYS A 327 -8.33 14.56 -11.36
CA LYS A 327 -8.60 14.74 -9.93
C LYS A 327 -7.42 14.39 -9.02
N CYS A 328 -6.44 13.63 -9.51
CA CYS A 328 -5.35 13.15 -8.66
C CYS A 328 -3.99 13.22 -9.35
N VAL A 329 -3.80 12.58 -10.51
CA VAL A 329 -2.47 12.46 -11.15
C VAL A 329 -1.89 13.84 -11.49
N LYS A 330 -2.69 14.73 -12.07
CA LYS A 330 -2.26 16.06 -12.50
C LYS A 330 -1.77 16.91 -11.31
N GLU A 331 -2.54 16.97 -10.22
CA GLU A 331 -2.19 17.78 -9.06
C GLU A 331 -0.98 17.20 -8.28
N GLN A 332 -0.96 15.89 -8.05
CA GLN A 332 0.08 15.25 -7.24
C GLN A 332 1.43 15.14 -7.95
N PHE A 333 1.43 14.93 -9.27
CA PHE A 333 2.67 14.77 -10.02
C PHE A 333 3.03 15.98 -10.86
N CYS A 334 2.12 16.46 -11.70
CA CYS A 334 2.48 17.45 -12.72
C CYS A 334 2.70 18.82 -12.10
N SER A 335 1.75 19.30 -11.29
CA SER A 335 1.85 20.62 -10.65
C SER A 335 3.03 20.74 -9.68
N LYS A 336 3.41 19.65 -8.99
CA LYS A 336 4.60 19.67 -8.11
C LYS A 336 5.90 19.83 -8.90
N LEU A 337 5.97 19.29 -10.11
CA LEU A 337 7.16 19.41 -10.94
C LEU A 337 7.35 20.84 -11.43
N ASP A 338 6.30 21.61 -11.70
CA ASP A 338 6.38 22.95 -12.32
C ASP A 338 7.29 23.95 -11.59
N SER A 339 7.38 23.82 -10.26
CA SER A 339 8.22 24.68 -9.41
C SER A 339 9.70 24.29 -9.36
N LEU A 340 10.06 23.11 -9.88
CA LEU A 340 11.38 22.50 -9.71
C LEU A 340 12.29 22.75 -10.92
N THR A 341 13.60 22.88 -10.68
CA THR A 341 14.60 22.84 -11.75
C THR A 341 14.63 21.45 -12.41
N LEU A 342 15.18 21.37 -13.62
CA LEU A 342 15.35 20.11 -14.34
C LEU A 342 16.07 19.03 -13.51
N LYS A 343 17.14 19.40 -12.79
CA LYS A 343 17.88 18.48 -11.91
C LYS A 343 17.03 18.03 -10.73
N GLU A 344 16.25 18.92 -10.11
CA GLU A 344 15.35 18.60 -9.00
C GLU A 344 14.18 17.71 -9.43
N LYS A 345 13.60 17.93 -10.62
CA LYS A 345 12.54 17.06 -11.18
C LYS A 345 13.01 15.62 -11.31
N VAL A 346 14.22 15.41 -11.84
CA VAL A 346 14.80 14.06 -11.97
C VAL A 346 15.02 13.42 -10.60
N LYS A 347 15.55 14.16 -9.62
CA LYS A 347 15.70 13.67 -8.24
C LYS A 347 14.35 13.33 -7.61
N PHE A 348 13.34 14.18 -7.81
CA PHE A 348 11.99 13.97 -7.30
C PHE A 348 11.37 12.69 -7.86
N LEU A 349 11.43 12.50 -9.19
CA LEU A 349 10.94 11.28 -9.84
C LEU A 349 11.70 10.03 -9.37
N ALA A 350 13.04 10.13 -9.25
CA ALA A 350 13.86 9.02 -8.78
C ALA A 350 13.54 8.60 -7.35
N ARG A 351 13.35 9.55 -6.42
CA ARG A 351 13.20 9.28 -4.99
C ARG A 351 11.76 9.09 -4.56
N ASN A 352 10.88 10.03 -4.90
CA ASN A 352 9.51 10.09 -4.37
C ASN A 352 8.50 9.30 -5.20
N VAL A 353 8.87 8.90 -6.42
CA VAL A 353 7.99 8.16 -7.33
C VAL A 353 8.52 6.76 -7.57
N PHE A 354 9.57 6.62 -8.38
CA PHE A 354 10.07 5.33 -8.79
C PHE A 354 10.81 4.58 -7.68
N GLY A 355 11.63 5.29 -6.90
CA GLY A 355 12.36 4.73 -5.77
C GLY A 355 11.42 4.20 -4.69
N ALA A 356 10.44 5.00 -4.29
CA ALA A 356 9.37 4.61 -3.37
C ALA A 356 8.56 3.39 -3.89
N ASP A 357 8.15 3.42 -5.18
CA ASP A 357 7.41 2.32 -5.82
C ASP A 357 8.20 1.01 -5.78
N THR A 358 9.53 1.06 -5.93
CA THR A 358 10.35 -0.16 -5.84
C THR A 358 10.31 -0.86 -4.48
N CYS A 359 9.80 -0.20 -3.42
CA CYS A 359 9.77 -0.71 -2.05
C CYS A 359 11.17 -1.17 -1.58
N ASN A 360 12.21 -0.39 -1.89
CA ASN A 360 13.61 -0.72 -1.61
C ASN A 360 14.10 -2.06 -2.19
N GLY A 361 13.47 -2.56 -3.26
CA GLY A 361 13.76 -3.86 -3.85
C GLY A 361 13.37 -5.05 -2.96
N SER A 362 12.33 -4.88 -2.15
CA SER A 362 11.77 -5.92 -1.28
C SER A 362 10.74 -6.81 -2.02
N GLY A 363 10.36 -7.92 -1.37
CA GLY A 363 9.38 -8.88 -1.89
C GLY A 363 9.96 -9.96 -2.79
N TYR A 364 9.09 -10.88 -3.25
CA TYR A 364 9.48 -11.98 -4.15
C TYR A 364 9.84 -11.50 -5.56
N TYR A 365 9.15 -10.45 -5.99
CA TYR A 365 9.34 -9.83 -7.30
C TYR A 365 10.05 -8.47 -7.12
N LYS A 366 11.32 -8.55 -6.75
CA LYS A 366 12.16 -7.40 -6.39
C LYS A 366 12.20 -6.38 -7.53
N ALA A 367 11.59 -5.23 -7.31
CA ALA A 367 11.63 -4.10 -8.24
C ALA A 367 12.98 -3.40 -8.19
N ALA A 368 13.41 -2.86 -9.31
CA ALA A 368 14.68 -2.17 -9.43
C ALA A 368 14.55 -1.02 -10.44
N ILE A 369 15.33 0.02 -10.21
CA ILE A 369 15.45 1.18 -11.08
C ILE A 369 16.89 1.30 -11.58
N ASN A 370 17.05 1.70 -12.84
CA ASN A 370 18.29 2.17 -13.41
C ASN A 370 18.01 3.50 -14.13
N ILE A 371 18.90 4.48 -13.96
CA ILE A 371 18.74 5.81 -14.53
C ILE A 371 19.92 6.07 -15.47
N THR A 372 19.62 6.43 -16.71
CA THR A 372 20.60 6.85 -17.70
C THR A 372 20.28 8.25 -18.21
N GLU A 373 21.32 8.99 -18.59
CA GLU A 373 21.23 10.34 -19.12
C GLU A 373 22.00 10.42 -20.45
N THR A 374 21.30 10.89 -21.49
CA THR A 374 21.91 11.36 -22.74
C THR A 374 21.96 12.89 -22.73
N GLU A 375 22.38 13.52 -23.82
CA GLU A 375 22.35 14.99 -23.94
C GLU A 375 20.92 15.54 -23.86
N ASN A 376 19.95 14.85 -24.45
CA ASN A 376 18.58 15.35 -24.61
C ASN A 376 17.53 14.63 -23.74
N GLU A 377 17.87 13.50 -23.12
CA GLU A 377 16.90 12.62 -22.48
C GLU A 377 17.41 12.07 -21.14
N ILE A 378 16.48 11.94 -20.19
CA ILE A 378 16.64 11.12 -18.98
C ILE A 378 15.77 9.88 -19.14
N GLN A 379 16.35 8.72 -18.90
CA GLN A 379 15.65 7.44 -19.00
C GLN A 379 15.64 6.73 -17.64
N PHE A 380 14.45 6.36 -17.19
CA PHE A 380 14.24 5.49 -16.02
C PHE A 380 13.82 4.10 -16.52
N ARG A 381 14.68 3.10 -16.33
CA ARG A 381 14.39 1.70 -16.62
C ARG A 381 14.01 0.99 -15.32
N LEU A 382 12.79 0.46 -15.27
CA LEU A 382 12.21 -0.23 -14.12
C LEU A 382 12.00 -1.72 -14.43
N ASP A 383 12.65 -2.62 -13.68
CA ASP A 383 12.66 -4.05 -14.00
C ASP A 383 12.51 -5.00 -12.78
N PRO A 384 11.26 -5.35 -12.42
CA PRO A 384 10.03 -4.66 -12.83
C PRO A 384 9.94 -3.28 -12.14
N CYS A 385 8.98 -2.44 -12.55
CA CYS A 385 8.45 -1.43 -11.64
C CYS A 385 7.71 -2.11 -10.47
N GLY A 386 7.58 -1.41 -9.35
CA GLY A 386 6.97 -1.91 -8.12
C GLY A 386 5.49 -2.22 -8.23
N SER A 387 4.81 -1.56 -9.16
CA SER A 387 3.38 -1.73 -9.39
C SER A 387 3.04 -2.69 -10.56
N GLY A 388 2.66 -2.17 -11.74
CA GLY A 388 2.17 -2.99 -12.86
C GLY A 388 3.14 -4.08 -13.33
N GLY A 389 4.44 -3.78 -13.41
CA GLY A 389 5.47 -4.76 -13.76
C GLY A 389 5.57 -5.89 -12.74
N ARG A 390 5.42 -5.59 -11.45
CA ARG A 390 5.38 -6.58 -10.37
C ARG A 390 4.17 -7.50 -10.50
N LEU A 391 2.99 -6.94 -10.77
CA LEU A 391 1.77 -7.72 -11.05
C LEU A 391 1.95 -8.66 -12.25
N ILE A 392 2.60 -8.20 -13.32
CA ILE A 392 2.87 -9.01 -14.50
C ILE A 392 3.84 -10.15 -14.19
N LYS A 393 4.95 -9.89 -13.49
CA LYS A 393 5.91 -10.92 -13.06
C LYS A 393 5.25 -11.96 -12.14
N ALA A 394 4.33 -11.53 -11.29
CA ALA A 394 3.51 -12.42 -10.45
C ALA A 394 2.42 -13.19 -11.23
N GLY A 395 2.24 -12.89 -12.51
CA GLY A 395 1.22 -13.50 -13.36
C GLY A 395 -0.20 -13.09 -12.96
N GLY A 396 -0.40 -11.83 -12.57
CA GLY A 396 -1.71 -11.33 -12.15
C GLY A 396 -2.72 -11.16 -13.27
N TYR A 397 -2.26 -11.04 -14.50
CA TYR A 397 -3.09 -10.95 -15.72
C TYR A 397 -3.23 -12.30 -16.45
N VAL A 398 -3.11 -13.40 -15.71
CA VAL A 398 -3.28 -14.76 -16.21
C VAL A 398 -4.24 -15.48 -15.29
N GLN A 399 -5.10 -16.33 -15.86
CA GLN A 399 -5.96 -17.20 -15.08
C GLN A 399 -5.13 -18.11 -14.17
N MET A 400 -5.60 -18.31 -12.95
CA MET A 400 -4.92 -19.24 -12.04
C MET A 400 -5.10 -20.66 -12.56
N SER A 401 -3.99 -21.38 -12.77
CA SER A 401 -4.04 -22.77 -13.20
C SER A 401 -4.67 -23.66 -12.14
N TYR A 402 -5.26 -24.78 -12.57
CA TYR A 402 -5.85 -25.78 -11.68
C TYR A 402 -4.83 -26.30 -10.66
N PHE A 403 -3.60 -26.59 -11.10
CA PHE A 403 -2.50 -27.02 -10.24
C PHE A 403 -2.13 -25.97 -9.18
N GLN A 404 -2.11 -24.68 -9.54
CA GLN A 404 -1.83 -23.62 -8.57
C GLN A 404 -2.97 -23.50 -7.54
N LYS A 405 -4.23 -23.61 -7.97
CA LYS A 405 -5.39 -23.62 -7.06
C LYS A 405 -5.30 -24.77 -6.04
N ILE A 406 -5.00 -25.98 -6.51
CA ILE A 406 -4.81 -27.14 -5.62
C ILE A 406 -3.65 -26.91 -4.66
N ARG A 407 -2.49 -26.46 -5.18
CA ARG A 407 -1.30 -26.22 -4.36
C ARG A 407 -1.58 -25.22 -3.24
N GLU A 408 -2.22 -24.09 -3.55
CA GLU A 408 -2.56 -23.07 -2.53
C GLU A 408 -3.58 -23.60 -1.52
N LYS A 409 -4.57 -24.41 -1.96
CA LYS A 409 -5.51 -25.09 -1.04
C LYS A 409 -4.80 -26.06 -0.10
N ILE A 410 -3.90 -26.88 -0.61
CA ILE A 410 -3.11 -27.83 0.19
C ILE A 410 -2.20 -27.06 1.15
N GLU A 411 -1.54 -25.99 0.69
CA GLU A 411 -0.70 -25.14 1.53
C GLU A 411 -1.48 -24.52 2.69
N ASN A 412 -2.63 -23.91 2.41
CA ASN A 412 -3.51 -23.35 3.44
C ASN A 412 -3.99 -24.43 4.41
N TYR A 413 -4.45 -25.59 3.89
CA TYR A 413 -4.92 -26.69 4.72
C TYR A 413 -3.80 -27.24 5.62
N SER A 414 -2.61 -27.48 5.07
CA SER A 414 -1.46 -27.99 5.82
C SER A 414 -1.05 -27.03 6.92
N ILE A 415 -0.96 -25.73 6.64
CA ILE A 415 -0.59 -24.73 7.66
C ILE A 415 -1.65 -24.65 8.75
N ASN A 416 -2.93 -24.60 8.38
CA ASN A 416 -4.03 -24.55 9.35
C ASN A 416 -4.07 -25.83 10.19
N ALA A 417 -3.99 -27.01 9.56
CA ALA A 417 -3.97 -28.29 10.24
C ALA A 417 -2.74 -28.43 11.15
N SER A 418 -1.54 -28.06 10.69
CA SER A 418 -0.34 -28.09 11.51
C SER A 418 -0.49 -27.19 12.73
N ALA A 419 -0.98 -25.96 12.58
CA ALA A 419 -1.19 -25.09 13.74
C ALA A 419 -2.27 -25.61 14.70
N HIS A 420 -3.29 -26.31 14.17
CA HIS A 420 -4.37 -26.90 14.98
C HIS A 420 -4.01 -28.23 15.65
N TYR A 421 -3.13 -29.05 15.09
CA TYR A 421 -2.84 -30.39 15.64
C TYR A 421 -1.43 -30.51 16.22
N LEU A 422 -0.49 -29.66 15.78
CA LEU A 422 0.91 -29.65 16.20
C LEU A 422 1.35 -28.21 16.51
N PRO A 423 0.78 -27.57 17.56
CA PRO A 423 1.13 -26.18 17.90
C PRO A 423 2.62 -26.07 18.22
N LEU A 424 3.29 -25.12 17.59
CA LEU A 424 4.71 -24.87 17.80
C LEU A 424 4.92 -24.04 19.07
N PRO A 425 6.06 -24.17 19.77
CA PRO A 425 6.40 -23.28 20.86
C PRO A 425 6.36 -21.80 20.42
N GLU A 426 5.87 -20.91 21.29
CA GLU A 426 5.69 -19.47 21.01
C GLU A 426 6.98 -18.82 20.47
N VAL A 427 8.14 -19.14 21.06
CA VAL A 427 9.46 -18.64 20.62
C VAL A 427 9.81 -19.05 19.18
N LEU A 428 9.39 -20.25 18.76
CA LEU A 428 9.61 -20.69 17.39
C LEU A 428 8.67 -19.97 16.42
N LEU A 429 7.41 -19.75 16.82
CA LEU A 429 6.46 -18.96 16.04
C LEU A 429 6.93 -17.52 15.88
N GLU A 430 7.41 -16.86 16.93
CA GLU A 430 7.97 -15.50 16.86
C GLU A 430 9.07 -15.38 15.79
N ARG A 431 9.91 -16.41 15.64
CA ARG A 431 10.97 -16.44 14.63
C ARG A 431 10.45 -16.69 13.21
N LEU A 432 9.46 -17.57 13.06
CA LEU A 432 8.95 -17.99 11.75
C LEU A 432 7.83 -17.07 11.23
N PHE A 433 7.12 -16.39 12.11
CA PHE A 433 5.93 -15.59 11.79
C PHE A 433 6.19 -14.52 10.71
N PRO A 434 7.29 -13.73 10.75
CA PRO A 434 7.59 -12.80 9.68
C PRO A 434 7.77 -13.47 8.31
N VAL A 435 8.31 -14.70 8.27
CA VAL A 435 8.51 -15.46 7.03
C VAL A 435 7.17 -15.90 6.46
N PHE A 436 6.29 -16.46 7.30
CA PHE A 436 4.95 -16.90 6.89
C PHE A 436 4.09 -15.71 6.44
N VAL A 437 4.03 -14.65 7.23
CA VAL A 437 3.26 -13.45 6.86
C VAL A 437 3.77 -12.84 5.55
N ASN A 438 5.08 -12.73 5.38
CA ASN A 438 5.65 -12.25 4.12
C ASN A 438 5.30 -13.19 2.96
N HIS A 439 5.24 -14.51 3.16
CA HIS A 439 4.84 -15.43 2.10
C HIS A 439 3.39 -15.17 1.61
N PHE A 440 2.44 -15.09 2.54
CA PHE A 440 1.03 -14.92 2.20
C PHE A 440 0.70 -13.54 1.65
N THR A 441 1.24 -12.47 2.27
CA THR A 441 1.01 -11.10 1.80
C THR A 441 1.61 -10.84 0.41
N GLN A 442 2.59 -11.64 -0.02
CA GLN A 442 3.16 -11.57 -1.36
C GLN A 442 2.32 -12.27 -2.45
N ARG A 443 1.24 -12.98 -2.10
CA ARG A 443 0.26 -13.47 -3.09
C ARG A 443 -0.38 -12.28 -3.81
N LYS A 444 -0.51 -12.37 -5.13
CA LYS A 444 -1.07 -11.32 -5.99
C LYS A 444 -2.44 -11.73 -6.55
N PRO A 445 -3.29 -10.76 -6.93
CA PRO A 445 -4.49 -11.00 -7.72
C PRO A 445 -4.20 -11.85 -8.95
N LYS A 446 -5.21 -12.53 -9.46
CA LYS A 446 -5.14 -13.32 -10.69
C LYS A 446 -6.28 -12.90 -11.61
N ALA A 447 -6.19 -13.28 -12.87
CA ALA A 447 -7.22 -12.98 -13.86
C ALA A 447 -7.60 -11.49 -13.98
N LEU A 448 -6.69 -10.57 -13.66
CA LEU A 448 -6.90 -9.14 -13.87
C LEU A 448 -7.01 -8.82 -15.35
N GLY A 449 -7.75 -7.76 -15.67
CA GLY A 449 -8.09 -7.41 -17.05
C GLY A 449 -6.95 -6.74 -17.83
N ARG A 450 -7.03 -6.90 -19.16
CA ARG A 450 -6.16 -6.29 -20.17
C ARG A 450 -7.02 -5.66 -21.25
N THR A 451 -6.48 -4.67 -21.96
CA THR A 451 -7.22 -4.07 -23.05
C THR A 451 -7.50 -5.05 -24.18
N GLY A 452 -8.72 -5.06 -24.69
CA GLY A 452 -9.12 -5.85 -25.86
C GLY A 452 -8.69 -5.19 -27.17
N LYS A 453 -8.63 -3.85 -27.20
CA LYS A 453 -8.28 -3.06 -28.39
C LYS A 453 -7.17 -2.05 -28.09
N SER A 454 -6.71 -1.40 -29.16
CA SER A 454 -5.77 -0.29 -29.10
C SER A 454 -6.50 1.02 -28.84
N TYR A 455 -5.98 1.81 -27.90
CA TYR A 455 -6.47 3.14 -27.55
C TYR A 455 -5.29 4.08 -27.25
N ALA A 456 -5.51 5.39 -27.37
CA ALA A 456 -4.54 6.39 -26.95
C ALA A 456 -4.17 6.25 -25.46
N TRP A 457 -5.14 5.93 -24.60
CA TRP A 457 -4.96 5.65 -23.18
C TRP A 457 -4.46 4.22 -22.89
N SER A 458 -4.01 3.48 -23.91
CA SER A 458 -3.38 2.16 -23.77
C SER A 458 -2.08 2.05 -24.57
N PHE A 459 -1.32 3.15 -24.66
CA PHE A 459 -0.06 3.23 -25.43
C PHE A 459 -0.23 2.89 -26.92
N ASP A 460 -1.44 3.11 -27.46
CA ASP A 460 -1.82 2.72 -28.82
C ASP A 460 -1.62 1.22 -29.08
N ARG A 461 -1.88 0.38 -28.06
CA ARG A 461 -1.73 -1.07 -28.11
C ARG A 461 -2.90 -1.79 -27.45
N SER A 462 -3.21 -2.98 -27.96
CA SER A 462 -4.08 -3.95 -27.29
C SER A 462 -3.28 -4.82 -26.31
N GLY A 463 -3.99 -5.54 -25.45
CA GLY A 463 -3.40 -6.43 -24.45
C GLY A 463 -2.67 -5.71 -23.33
N VAL A 464 -2.88 -4.41 -23.16
CA VAL A 464 -2.20 -3.63 -22.11
C VAL A 464 -2.90 -3.90 -20.77
N PRO A 465 -2.15 -4.28 -19.73
CA PRO A 465 -2.71 -4.44 -18.39
C PRO A 465 -3.44 -3.19 -17.92
N TYR A 466 -4.68 -3.30 -17.40
CA TYR A 466 -5.46 -2.11 -17.01
C TYR A 466 -4.77 -1.21 -15.99
N PHE A 467 -3.99 -1.78 -15.07
CA PHE A 467 -3.19 -0.97 -14.13
C PHE A 467 -2.18 -0.08 -14.87
N CYS A 468 -1.56 -0.58 -15.94
CA CYS A 468 -0.59 0.16 -16.75
C CYS A 468 -1.25 1.27 -17.59
N CYS A 469 -2.57 1.21 -17.81
CA CYS A 469 -3.31 2.25 -18.53
C CYS A 469 -3.31 3.60 -17.81
N GLN A 470 -3.06 3.63 -16.49
CA GLN A 470 -2.84 4.89 -15.75
C GLN A 470 -1.61 5.64 -16.29
N CYS A 471 -0.50 4.93 -16.49
CA CYS A 471 0.72 5.49 -17.06
C CYS A 471 0.51 5.85 -18.55
N ALA A 472 -0.29 5.07 -19.27
CA ALA A 472 -0.66 5.37 -20.65
C ALA A 472 -1.49 6.64 -20.77
N MET A 473 -2.44 6.87 -19.85
CA MET A 473 -3.22 8.11 -19.79
C MET A 473 -2.29 9.31 -19.57
N ALA A 474 -1.35 9.20 -18.63
CA ALA A 474 -0.34 10.24 -18.43
C ALA A 474 0.53 10.48 -19.68
N GLN A 475 0.95 9.41 -20.38
CA GLN A 475 1.62 9.56 -21.66
C GLN A 475 0.73 10.26 -22.69
N ALA A 476 -0.52 9.84 -22.86
CA ALA A 476 -1.42 10.39 -23.88
C ALA A 476 -1.61 11.91 -23.70
N LYS A 477 -1.73 12.37 -22.45
CA LYS A 477 -1.86 13.79 -22.12
C LYS A 477 -0.56 14.58 -22.32
N TYR A 478 0.60 13.96 -22.12
CA TYR A 478 1.92 14.61 -22.22
C TYR A 478 2.81 14.13 -23.39
N LEU A 479 2.25 13.42 -24.38
CA LEU A 479 3.03 12.83 -25.47
C LEU A 479 3.72 13.92 -26.28
N ASN A 480 2.95 14.92 -26.69
CA ASN A 480 3.44 16.09 -27.42
C ASN A 480 4.39 16.96 -26.59
N ALA A 481 4.35 16.80 -25.27
CA ALA A 481 5.19 17.53 -24.35
C ALA A 481 6.58 16.87 -24.19
N GLY A 482 6.75 15.59 -24.54
CA GLY A 482 8.05 14.89 -24.56
C GLY A 482 8.21 13.73 -23.56
N LEU A 483 7.09 13.20 -23.05
CA LEU A 483 7.04 11.97 -22.26
C LEU A 483 6.78 10.77 -23.17
N SER A 484 7.65 9.76 -23.12
CA SER A 484 7.47 8.47 -23.80
C SER A 484 7.69 7.32 -22.83
N ILE A 485 6.74 6.41 -22.75
CA ILE A 485 6.73 5.27 -21.83
C ILE A 485 6.58 3.99 -22.65
N ILE A 486 7.54 3.09 -22.49
CA ILE A 486 7.48 1.74 -23.02
C ILE A 486 6.98 0.83 -21.90
N PRO A 487 5.74 0.30 -21.97
CA PRO A 487 5.19 -0.52 -20.92
C PRO A 487 5.81 -1.93 -20.90
N PRO A 488 5.85 -2.60 -19.74
CA PRO A 488 6.26 -3.99 -19.66
C PRO A 488 5.10 -4.87 -20.14
N LEU A 489 5.07 -5.29 -21.42
CA LEU A 489 3.94 -6.09 -21.93
C LEU A 489 3.96 -7.57 -21.46
N GLY A 490 5.16 -8.09 -21.17
CA GLY A 490 5.38 -9.46 -20.71
C GLY A 490 6.35 -9.54 -19.52
N ARG A 491 6.51 -10.75 -18.96
CA ARG A 491 7.29 -10.99 -17.72
C ARG A 491 8.77 -10.65 -17.81
N LYS A 492 9.34 -10.67 -19.02
CA LYS A 492 10.77 -10.37 -19.27
C LYS A 492 11.01 -8.90 -19.62
N ASN A 493 9.95 -8.11 -19.80
CA ASN A 493 10.07 -6.74 -20.27
C ASN A 493 10.17 -5.78 -19.08
N ALA A 494 11.07 -4.81 -19.19
CA ALA A 494 11.14 -3.67 -18.28
C ALA A 494 10.12 -2.61 -18.69
N CYS A 495 9.69 -1.79 -17.73
CA CYS A 495 9.03 -0.52 -18.02
C CYS A 495 10.12 0.54 -18.23
N VAL A 496 10.03 1.32 -19.30
CA VAL A 496 11.03 2.37 -19.60
C VAL A 496 10.33 3.69 -19.77
N TRP A 497 10.65 4.64 -18.89
CA TRP A 497 10.22 6.03 -19.02
C TRP A 497 11.35 6.83 -19.64
N LYS A 498 11.05 7.47 -20.76
CA LYS A 498 11.94 8.38 -21.49
C LYS A 498 11.36 9.77 -21.38
N ILE A 499 12.16 10.69 -20.87
CA ILE A 499 11.71 12.05 -20.62
C ILE A 499 12.69 13.01 -21.28
N ASN A 500 12.20 13.77 -22.25
CA ASN A 500 12.98 14.80 -22.90
C ASN A 500 13.37 15.90 -21.90
N LYS A 501 14.62 16.38 -21.91
CA LYS A 501 15.06 17.44 -20.99
C LYS A 501 14.36 18.77 -21.24
N LYS A 502 13.97 19.07 -22.49
CA LYS A 502 13.17 20.26 -22.82
C LYS A 502 11.81 20.20 -22.13
N PHE A 503 11.17 19.03 -22.08
CA PHE A 503 9.90 18.82 -21.35
C PHE A 503 10.05 19.15 -19.86
N LEU A 504 11.04 18.55 -19.21
CA LEU A 504 11.33 18.80 -17.80
C LEU A 504 11.82 20.25 -17.56
N GLY A 505 12.24 21.00 -18.58
CA GLY A 505 12.57 22.42 -18.45
C GLY A 505 11.35 23.36 -18.42
N LEU A 506 10.17 22.90 -18.81
CA LEU A 506 8.96 23.74 -18.88
C LEU A 506 8.39 24.02 -17.48
N LYS A 507 7.99 25.28 -17.23
CA LYS A 507 7.30 25.71 -16.01
C LYS A 507 5.80 25.41 -16.01
N ASN A 508 5.25 24.95 -17.13
CA ASN A 508 3.89 24.46 -17.33
C ASN A 508 3.91 23.61 -18.61
N PRO A 509 4.07 22.28 -18.56
CA PRO A 509 3.85 21.46 -19.74
C PRO A 509 2.36 21.56 -20.13
N PRO A 510 2.05 21.67 -21.44
CA PRO A 510 0.70 21.91 -21.93
C PRO A 510 -0.31 20.84 -21.50
#